data_AF-A0A5B1QMA2-F1
#
_entry.id   AF-A0A5B1QMA2-F1
#
_cell.length_a   1.000
_cell.length_b   1.000
_cell.length_c   1.000
_cell.angle_alpha   90.00
_cell.angle_beta   90.00
_cell.angle_gamma   90.00
#
_symmetry.space_group_name_H-M   'P 1'
#
loop_
_entity.id
_entity.type
_entity.pdbx_description
1 polymer ?
#
loop_
_entity_poly.entity_id
_entity_poly.type
_entity_poly.pdbx_seq_one_letter_code
_entity_poly.pdbx_strand_id
1 'polypeptide(L)'
;VTRSEFDALLSILYPTHFHECELKTVEAWTSVLRLSTEWSFSSIRTLAIERLLPIAAPIDKVILGRTYGIDAWLQPGFVALCDRLQPLTVDEAIRLGIRDAILITTVREGM
;
A
#
# COMPACT_ATOMS: atom_id res chain seq x y z
N VAL A 1 -13.32 5.34 11.66
CA VAL A 1 -12.08 5.01 12.37
C VAL A 1 -12.40 3.92 13.39
N THR A 2 -11.77 2.74 13.27
CA THR A 2 -11.89 1.68 14.29
C THR A 2 -10.91 1.95 15.44
N ARG A 3 -11.14 1.31 16.60
CA ARG A 3 -10.25 1.45 17.75
C ARG A 3 -8.80 1.08 17.41
N SER A 4 -8.61 -0.01 16.66
CA SER A 4 -7.29 -0.50 16.26
C SER A 4 -6.58 0.43 15.27
N GLU A 5 -7.31 1.09 14.37
CA GLU A 5 -6.72 2.09 13.46
C GLU A 5 -6.19 3.30 14.24
N PHE A 6 -6.96 3.79 15.19
CA PHE A 6 -6.58 4.93 16.01
C PHE A 6 -5.43 4.59 16.96
N ASP A 7 -5.43 3.39 17.55
CA ASP A 7 -4.35 2.88 18.40
C ASP A 7 -3.03 2.82 17.63
N ALA A 8 -3.05 2.33 16.38
CA ALA A 8 -1.87 2.31 15.52
C ALA A 8 -1.32 3.73 15.26
N LEU A 9 -2.20 4.72 15.03
CA LEU A 9 -1.76 6.11 14.89
C LEU A 9 -1.16 6.67 16.19
N LEU A 10 -1.77 6.36 17.34
CA LEU A 10 -1.26 6.78 18.64
C LEU A 10 0.11 6.17 18.94
N SER A 11 0.37 4.92 18.56
CA SER A 11 1.70 4.30 18.70
C SER A 11 2.80 5.05 17.92
N ILE A 12 2.44 5.77 16.84
CA ILE A 12 3.36 6.61 16.09
C ILE A 12 3.53 8.00 16.72
N LEU A 13 2.44 8.57 17.24
CA LEU A 13 2.45 9.90 17.86
C LEU A 13 3.06 9.90 19.27
N TYR A 14 2.87 8.83 20.01
CA TYR A 14 3.29 8.64 21.39
C TYR A 14 4.03 7.31 21.55
N PRO A 15 5.21 7.14 20.92
CA PRO A 15 5.97 5.92 21.04
C PRO A 15 6.53 5.78 22.45
N THR A 16 6.29 4.62 23.05
CA THR A 16 6.92 4.15 24.30
C THR A 16 8.43 3.95 24.12
N HIS A 17 8.82 3.47 22.93
CA HIS A 17 10.21 3.26 22.53
C HIS A 17 10.51 3.98 21.20
N PHE A 18 11.16 5.15 21.27
CA PHE A 18 11.48 5.95 20.08
C PHE A 18 12.43 5.27 19.07
N HIS A 19 13.14 4.22 19.48
CA HIS A 19 14.05 3.47 18.62
C HIS A 19 13.38 2.32 17.86
N GLU A 20 12.22 1.84 18.30
CA GLU A 20 11.55 0.69 17.70
C GLU A 20 10.13 1.06 17.29
N CYS A 21 9.83 0.90 16.00
CA CYS A 21 8.47 1.06 15.54
C CYS A 21 7.68 -0.21 15.88
N GLU A 22 6.71 -0.10 16.79
CA GLU A 22 5.88 -1.22 17.23
C GLU A 22 5.04 -1.80 16.07
N LEU A 23 4.72 -0.98 15.07
CA LEU A 23 3.96 -1.39 13.90
C LEU A 23 4.81 -2.20 12.92
N LYS A 24 4.46 -3.49 12.79
CA LYS A 24 5.15 -4.43 11.88
C LYS A 24 4.27 -4.95 10.74
N THR A 25 2.95 -4.73 10.80
CA THR A 25 2.01 -5.31 9.85
C THR A 25 1.61 -4.32 8.75
N VAL A 26 1.39 -4.83 7.55
CA VAL A 26 0.89 -4.04 6.40
C VAL A 26 -0.45 -3.40 6.74
N GLU A 27 -1.33 -4.12 7.42
CA GLU A 27 -2.65 -3.65 7.86
C GLU A 27 -2.54 -2.42 8.76
N ALA A 28 -1.70 -2.47 9.80
CA ALA A 28 -1.54 -1.36 10.72
C ALA A 28 -0.93 -0.13 10.03
N TRP A 29 0.07 -0.31 9.17
CA TRP A 29 0.62 0.82 8.41
C TRP A 29 -0.37 1.38 7.39
N THR A 30 -1.23 0.53 6.81
CA THR A 30 -2.32 0.98 5.93
C THR A 30 -3.33 1.83 6.71
N SER A 31 -3.65 1.44 7.95
CA SER A 31 -4.47 2.24 8.85
C SER A 31 -3.84 3.61 9.16
N VAL A 32 -2.55 3.64 9.47
CA VAL A 32 -1.81 4.90 9.70
C VAL A 32 -1.79 5.76 8.43
N LEU A 33 -1.56 5.17 7.25
CA LEU A 33 -1.59 5.89 5.98
C LEU A 33 -2.97 6.52 5.72
N ARG A 34 -4.04 5.75 5.99
CA ARG A 34 -5.41 6.23 5.87
C ARG A 34 -5.69 7.43 6.76
N LEU A 35 -5.45 7.28 8.07
CA LEU A 35 -5.74 8.33 9.05
C LEU A 35 -4.86 9.56 8.87
N SER A 36 -3.58 9.36 8.56
CA SER A 36 -2.67 10.48 8.29
C SER A 36 -3.07 11.26 7.03
N THR A 37 -3.63 10.60 6.01
CA THR A 37 -4.17 11.28 4.83
C THR A 37 -5.48 12.01 5.16
N GLU A 38 -6.41 11.35 5.86
CA GLU A 38 -7.71 11.91 6.24
C GLU A 38 -7.58 13.13 7.16
N TRP A 39 -6.61 13.09 8.08
CA TRP A 39 -6.38 14.15 9.07
C TRP A 39 -5.25 15.10 8.69
N SER A 40 -4.73 15.00 7.46
CA SER A 40 -3.70 15.88 6.91
C SER A 40 -2.37 15.92 7.68
N PHE A 41 -1.98 14.81 8.32
CA PHE A 41 -0.66 14.63 8.91
C PHE A 41 0.38 14.27 7.85
N SER A 42 0.96 15.29 7.20
CA SER A 42 1.92 15.10 6.10
C SER A 42 3.16 14.28 6.49
N SER A 43 3.79 14.56 7.63
CA SER A 43 4.98 13.84 8.08
C SER A 43 4.71 12.36 8.37
N ILE A 44 3.57 12.07 8.99
CA ILE A 44 3.16 10.69 9.33
C ILE A 44 2.78 9.93 8.07
N ARG A 45 2.14 10.61 7.10
CA ARG A 45 1.85 10.04 5.78
C ARG A 45 3.14 9.61 5.09
N THR A 46 4.16 10.47 5.06
CA THR A 46 5.47 10.12 4.47
C THR A 46 6.11 8.92 5.18
N LEU A 47 6.09 8.90 6.51
CA LEU A 47 6.61 7.76 7.28
C LEU A 47 5.88 6.45 6.94
N ALA A 48 4.53 6.50 6.86
CA ALA A 48 3.74 5.32 6.52
C ALA A 48 4.07 4.80 5.11
N ILE A 49 4.30 5.70 4.15
CA ILE A 49 4.73 5.35 2.79
C ILE A 49 6.10 4.65 2.83
N GLU A 50 7.09 5.23 3.50
CA GLU A 50 8.44 4.63 3.58
C GLU A 50 8.41 3.24 4.23
N ARG A 51 7.54 3.04 5.23
CA ARG A 51 7.43 1.77 5.95
C ARG A 51 6.62 0.72 5.21
N LEU A 52 5.62 1.12 4.42
CA LEU A 52 4.85 0.21 3.56
C LEU A 52 5.62 -0.24 2.32
N LEU A 53 6.50 0.61 1.77
CA LEU A 53 7.23 0.30 0.54
C LEU A 53 7.96 -1.07 0.57
N PRO A 54 8.70 -1.47 1.63
CA PRO A 54 9.37 -2.78 1.66
C PRO A 54 8.43 -3.96 1.97
N ILE A 55 7.31 -3.76 2.65
CA ILE A 55 6.45 -4.85 3.16
C ILE A 55 5.19 -5.10 2.31
N ALA A 56 4.72 -4.10 1.56
CA ALA A 56 3.48 -4.19 0.80
C ALA A 56 3.66 -5.07 -0.45
N ALA A 57 2.67 -5.91 -0.73
CA ALA A 57 2.62 -6.67 -1.97
C ALA A 57 2.49 -5.72 -3.18
N PRO A 58 2.97 -6.12 -4.37
CA PRO A 58 2.86 -5.29 -5.59
C PRO A 58 1.45 -4.79 -5.88
N ILE A 59 0.44 -5.61 -5.60
CA ILE A 59 -0.98 -5.28 -5.81
C ILE A 59 -1.44 -4.23 -4.83
N ASP A 60 -1.13 -4.40 -3.54
CA ASP A 60 -1.47 -3.41 -2.53
C ASP A 60 -0.74 -2.10 -2.80
N LYS A 61 0.49 -2.11 -3.34
CA LYS A 61 1.17 -0.89 -3.78
C LYS A 61 0.40 -0.15 -4.88
N VAL A 62 -0.13 -0.85 -5.88
CA VAL A 62 -0.95 -0.23 -6.94
C VAL A 62 -2.26 0.31 -6.36
N ILE A 63 -2.96 -0.48 -5.54
CA ILE A 63 -4.24 -0.08 -4.96
C ILE A 63 -4.08 1.10 -4.00
N LEU A 64 -3.15 1.01 -3.04
CA LEU A 64 -2.87 2.06 -2.08
C LEU A 64 -2.30 3.29 -2.79
N GLY A 65 -1.44 3.09 -3.78
CA GLY A 65 -0.90 4.18 -4.61
C GLY A 65 -2.01 4.95 -5.32
N ARG A 66 -2.97 4.25 -5.92
CA ARG A 66 -4.13 4.89 -6.56
C ARG A 66 -5.07 5.56 -5.56
N THR A 67 -5.32 4.90 -4.42
CA THR A 67 -6.27 5.37 -3.40
C THR A 67 -5.76 6.64 -2.69
N TYR A 68 -4.46 6.70 -2.40
CA TYR A 68 -3.84 7.79 -1.63
C TYR A 68 -2.99 8.75 -2.48
N GLY A 69 -3.02 8.62 -3.81
CA GLY A 69 -2.29 9.49 -4.75
C GLY A 69 -0.77 9.40 -4.59
N ILE A 70 -0.23 8.19 -4.56
CA ILE A 70 1.21 7.91 -4.48
C ILE A 70 1.69 7.38 -5.83
N ASP A 71 1.91 8.28 -6.78
CA ASP A 71 2.28 7.93 -8.16
C ASP A 71 3.59 7.12 -8.23
N ALA A 72 4.50 7.36 -7.28
CA ALA A 72 5.77 6.65 -7.15
C ALA A 72 5.60 5.13 -6.95
N TRP A 73 4.42 4.66 -6.52
CA TRP A 73 4.13 3.24 -6.32
C TRP A 73 3.47 2.57 -7.52
N LEU A 74 2.81 3.35 -8.38
CA LEU A 74 2.03 2.83 -9.50
C LEU A 74 2.94 2.12 -10.51
N GLN A 75 3.95 2.83 -11.02
CA GLN A 75 4.87 2.29 -12.01
C GLN A 75 5.62 1.04 -11.52
N PRO A 76 6.32 1.04 -10.37
CA PRO A 76 7.01 -0.17 -9.89
C PRO A 76 6.02 -1.27 -9.49
N GLY A 77 4.80 -0.92 -9.07
CA GLY A 77 3.74 -1.89 -8.80
C GLY A 77 3.30 -2.62 -10.07
N PHE A 78 3.05 -1.90 -11.16
CA PHE A 78 2.69 -2.50 -12.45
C PHE A 78 3.82 -3.36 -13.03
N VAL A 79 5.06 -2.87 -12.99
CA VAL A 79 6.23 -3.65 -13.46
C VAL A 79 6.35 -4.96 -12.68
N ALA A 80 6.27 -4.90 -11.35
CA ALA A 80 6.33 -6.10 -10.52
C ALA A 80 5.15 -7.06 -10.74
N LEU A 81 4.00 -6.59 -11.23
CA LEU A 81 2.87 -7.44 -11.61
C LEU A 81 3.07 -8.12 -12.96
N CYS A 82 3.68 -7.43 -13.93
CA CYS A 82 4.05 -8.01 -15.21
C CYS A 82 5.14 -9.08 -15.06
N ASP A 83 6.15 -8.84 -14.22
CA ASP A 83 7.28 -9.76 -14.01
C ASP A 83 6.93 -10.99 -13.14
N ARG A 84 5.77 -11.00 -12.45
CA ARG A 84 5.40 -12.08 -11.53
C ARG A 84 5.10 -13.37 -12.28
N LEU A 85 5.71 -14.49 -11.85
CA LEU A 85 5.44 -15.82 -12.45
C LEU A 85 3.98 -16.29 -12.29
N GLN A 86 3.31 -15.89 -11.20
CA GLN A 86 1.91 -16.27 -10.97
C GLN A 86 0.94 -15.32 -11.67
N PRO A 87 -0.10 -15.84 -12.37
CA PRO A 87 -1.13 -15.02 -12.99
C PRO A 87 -1.88 -14.19 -11.95
N LEU A 88 -2.57 -13.14 -12.41
CA LEU A 88 -3.55 -12.45 -11.57
C LEU A 88 -4.68 -13.41 -11.21
N THR A 89 -5.02 -13.44 -9.93
CA THR A 89 -6.26 -14.08 -9.47
C THR A 89 -7.46 -13.20 -9.80
N VAL A 90 -8.65 -13.80 -9.82
CA VAL A 90 -9.90 -13.08 -10.11
C VAL A 90 -10.15 -11.96 -9.09
N ASP A 91 -9.84 -12.20 -7.81
CA ASP A 91 -10.00 -11.19 -6.74
C ASP A 91 -9.06 -9.99 -6.96
N GLU A 92 -7.79 -10.28 -7.28
CA GLU A 92 -6.80 -9.27 -7.62
C GLU A 92 -7.22 -8.44 -8.86
N ALA A 93 -7.74 -9.10 -9.90
CA ALA A 93 -8.23 -8.44 -11.12
C ALA A 93 -9.45 -7.54 -10.86
N ILE A 94 -10.35 -7.94 -9.97
CA ILE A 94 -11.49 -7.11 -9.54
C ILE A 94 -10.97 -5.88 -8.78
N ARG A 95 -10.00 -6.05 -7.87
CA ARG A 95 -9.43 -4.95 -7.06
C ARG A 95 -8.61 -3.95 -7.90
N LEU A 96 -7.89 -4.42 -8.92
CA LEU A 96 -7.16 -3.57 -9.88
C LEU A 96 -8.11 -2.85 -10.86
N GLY A 97 -9.23 -3.48 -11.17
CA GLY A 97 -10.16 -3.04 -12.21
C GLY A 97 -9.85 -3.70 -13.55
N ILE A 98 -10.91 -3.98 -14.31
CA ILE A 98 -10.86 -4.79 -15.54
C ILE A 98 -9.86 -4.25 -16.57
N ARG A 99 -9.77 -2.92 -16.75
CA ARG A 99 -8.85 -2.32 -17.73
C ARG A 99 -7.39 -2.59 -17.37
N ASP A 100 -7.03 -2.35 -16.11
CA ASP A 100 -5.65 -2.50 -15.64
C ASP A 100 -5.26 -3.98 -15.61
N ALA A 101 -6.18 -4.87 -15.22
CA ALA A 101 -5.99 -6.31 -15.27
C ALA A 101 -5.74 -6.82 -16.70
N ILE A 102 -6.55 -6.37 -17.68
CA ILE A 102 -6.36 -6.73 -19.10
C ILE A 102 -5.04 -6.17 -19.64
N LEU A 103 -4.66 -4.96 -19.26
CA LEU A 103 -3.39 -4.37 -19.69
C LEU A 103 -2.19 -5.19 -19.17
N ILE A 104 -2.22 -5.59 -17.91
CA ILE A 104 -1.15 -6.41 -17.32
C ILE A 104 -1.08 -7.77 -18.01
N THR A 105 -2.21 -8.44 -18.25
CA THR A 105 -2.20 -9.76 -18.90
C THR A 105 -1.78 -9.69 -20.36
N THR A 106 -2.20 -8.67 -21.11
CA THR A 106 -1.79 -8.48 -22.51
C THR A 106 -0.29 -8.18 -22.64
N VAL A 107 0.26 -7.34 -21.76
CA VAL A 107 1.71 -7.08 -21.73
C VAL A 107 2.48 -8.35 -21.40
N ARG A 108 2.01 -9.14 -20.44
CA ARG A 108 2.65 -10.39 -20.03
C ARG A 108 2.65 -11.48 -21.11
N GLU A 109 1.51 -11.69 -21.79
CA GLU A 109 1.40 -12.69 -22.87
C GLU A 109 2.14 -12.27 -24.15
N GLY A 110 2.44 -10.97 -24.28
CA GLY A 110 3.21 -10.41 -25.39
C GLY A 110 4.73 -10.39 -25.19
N MET A 111 5.23 -10.78 -24.01
CA MET A 111 6.67 -10.99 -23.74
C MET A 111 7.10 -12.41 -24.09
#